data_AF-A0A7C1ENM6-F1
#
_entry.id   AF-A0A7C1ENM6-F1
#
_cell.length_a   1.000
_cell.length_b   1.000
_cell.length_c   1.000
_cell.angle_alpha   90.00
_cell.angle_beta   90.00
_cell.angle_gamma   90.00
#
_symmetry.space_group_name_H-M   'P 1'
#
loop_
_entity.id
_entity.type
_entity.pdbx_description
1 polymer ?
#
loop_
_entity_poly.entity_id
_entity_poly.type
_entity_poly.pdbx_seq_one_letter_code
_entity_poly.pdbx_strand_id
1 'polypeptide(L)'
;MAGEEITIDNLRQLLSIQTDLREQAEARWRKAQRVLVSLLETFAPEEVDQRLKNGRPLDHLPVDELEQLVRQQVGNRLHHVQRLLNDSQTAQRVQNLREQLEQLIAQNEELQKENKQLQDRINRLEAEKIDLLDQLTALRAVSQEQRQTMVEQKSDISTQDESDPPEPVWMATWRQTETFERDSSILKMIADTGLARRPVIEAQAAVQLGIKKAGGSIQALMTRLEDLQLIERFRPWTADGAGTGGKFPDLVRLTDQGRLAYWLLTNQQPQANEYDLLLERHVSPEHTLLNLQAADVLREAGYQVNLTPPEITLPDGGLFRPDLAIVDDQGATNFVEVERDVDKNLEQRQAKWRNFHQASGGRMFVVCDNRSCMRNIRSEINYCLGNKSLVISLTNLADIQTGKRGDGDRIWLEIKKKSIN
;
A
#
# COMPACT_ATOMS: atom_id res chain seq x y z
N MET A 1 21.76 19.24 -93.08
CA MET A 1 20.34 18.89 -92.95
C MET A 1 20.25 17.55 -92.25
N ALA A 2 19.92 17.56 -90.96
CA ALA A 2 19.42 16.41 -90.22
C ALA A 2 18.71 17.00 -88.99
N GLY A 3 17.46 17.43 -89.19
CA GLY A 3 16.57 17.73 -88.07
C GLY A 3 16.11 16.40 -87.51
N GLU A 4 16.54 16.07 -86.29
CA GLU A 4 16.03 14.91 -85.57
C GLU A 4 14.53 15.13 -85.32
N GLU A 5 13.70 14.37 -86.02
CA GLU A 5 12.27 14.31 -85.74
C GLU A 5 12.09 13.73 -84.33
N ILE A 6 11.75 14.59 -83.37
CA ILE A 6 11.29 14.16 -82.05
C ILE A 6 10.00 13.36 -82.27
N THR A 7 10.10 12.04 -82.20
CA THR A 7 8.95 11.15 -82.33
C THR A 7 8.01 11.32 -81.14
N ILE A 8 6.70 11.15 -81.37
CA ILE A 8 5.66 11.22 -80.32
C ILE A 8 5.98 10.26 -79.15
N ASP A 9 6.67 9.15 -79.43
CA ASP A 9 7.12 8.20 -78.41
C ASP A 9 8.24 8.76 -77.51
N ASN A 10 9.16 9.58 -78.05
CA ASN A 10 10.18 10.26 -77.23
C ASN A 10 9.54 11.29 -76.27
N LEU A 11 8.51 12.00 -76.72
CA LEU A 11 7.76 12.94 -75.85
C LEU A 11 6.98 12.20 -74.76
N ARG A 12 6.39 11.05 -75.07
CA ARG A 12 5.69 10.20 -74.08
C ARG A 12 6.66 9.63 -73.05
N GLN A 13 7.84 9.19 -73.47
CA GLN A 13 8.89 8.72 -72.55
C GLN A 13 9.39 9.86 -71.64
N LEU A 14 9.65 11.05 -72.19
CA LEU A 14 10.07 12.20 -71.37
C LEU A 14 8.98 12.62 -70.38
N LEU A 15 7.70 12.60 -70.79
CA LEU A 15 6.59 12.90 -69.89
C LEU A 15 6.50 11.88 -68.76
N SER A 16 6.62 10.58 -69.07
CA SER A 16 6.64 9.47 -68.10
C SER A 16 7.77 9.63 -67.10
N ILE A 17 8.99 9.90 -67.57
CA ILE A 17 10.17 10.14 -66.72
C ILE A 17 9.94 11.36 -65.82
N GLN A 18 9.34 12.43 -66.34
CA GLN A 18 9.04 13.63 -65.56
C GLN A 18 7.99 13.36 -64.47
N THR A 19 6.93 12.59 -64.76
CA THR A 19 5.97 12.17 -63.74
C THR A 19 6.61 11.28 -62.68
N ASP A 20 7.43 10.30 -63.08
CA ASP A 20 8.10 9.40 -62.13
C ASP A 20 9.07 10.17 -61.23
N LEU A 21 9.84 11.11 -61.78
CA LEU A 21 10.73 11.97 -61.01
C LEU A 21 9.96 12.85 -60.02
N ARG A 22 8.79 13.36 -60.42
CA ARG A 22 7.92 14.16 -59.56
C ARG A 22 7.33 13.32 -58.44
N GLU A 23 6.82 12.13 -58.73
CA GLU A 23 6.28 11.21 -57.72
C GLU A 23 7.34 10.79 -56.71
N GLN A 24 8.56 10.49 -57.16
CA GLN A 24 9.69 10.18 -56.28
C GLN A 24 10.07 11.38 -55.41
N ALA A 25 10.07 12.59 -55.95
CA ALA A 25 10.34 13.81 -55.19
C ALA A 25 9.25 14.06 -54.13
N GLU A 26 7.97 13.92 -54.49
CA GLU A 26 6.83 14.08 -53.57
C GLU A 26 6.84 13.01 -52.47
N ALA A 27 7.18 11.76 -52.79
CA ALA A 27 7.29 10.68 -51.81
C ALA A 27 8.43 10.93 -50.81
N ARG A 28 9.60 11.38 -51.29
CA ARG A 28 10.74 11.76 -50.44
C ARG A 28 10.40 12.97 -49.57
N TRP A 29 9.70 13.95 -50.12
CA TRP A 29 9.24 15.14 -49.39
C TRP A 29 8.28 14.78 -48.25
N ARG A 30 7.25 13.97 -48.50
CA ARG A 30 6.32 13.48 -47.45
C ARG A 30 7.02 12.66 -46.37
N LYS A 31 8.11 11.97 -46.70
CA LYS A 31 8.90 11.21 -45.73
C LYS A 31 9.71 12.16 -44.85
N ALA A 32 10.36 13.16 -45.43
CA ALA A 32 11.11 14.17 -44.68
C ALA A 32 10.20 14.97 -43.72
N GLN A 33 9.02 15.38 -44.20
CA GLN A 33 8.04 16.10 -43.38
C GLN A 33 7.60 15.27 -42.15
N ARG A 34 7.25 13.99 -42.35
CA ARG A 34 6.87 13.09 -41.24
C ARG A 34 7.97 12.93 -40.19
N VAL A 35 9.23 12.86 -40.61
CA VAL A 35 10.36 12.74 -39.69
C VAL A 35 10.52 14.02 -38.86
N LEU A 36 10.39 15.20 -39.47
CA LEU A 36 10.49 16.48 -38.76
C LEU A 36 9.32 16.68 -37.78
N VAL A 37 8.10 16.31 -38.18
CA VAL A 37 6.92 16.36 -37.29
C VAL A 37 7.11 15.43 -36.08
N SER A 38 7.49 14.17 -36.31
CA SER A 38 7.76 13.20 -35.23
C SER A 38 8.86 13.66 -34.28
N LEU A 39 9.89 14.33 -34.80
CA LEU A 39 10.94 14.92 -33.98
C LEU A 39 10.40 16.07 -33.12
N LEU A 40 9.54 16.94 -33.65
CA LEU A 40 8.92 18.01 -32.88
C LEU A 40 7.95 17.50 -31.81
N GLU A 41 7.17 16.45 -32.11
CA GLU A 41 6.31 15.79 -31.12
C GLU A 41 7.10 15.23 -29.94
N THR A 42 8.30 14.71 -30.19
CA THR A 42 9.16 14.13 -29.16
C THR A 42 9.91 15.20 -28.35
N PHE A 43 10.42 16.22 -29.02
CA PHE A 43 11.33 17.20 -28.41
C PHE A 43 10.62 18.49 -27.92
N ALA A 44 9.40 18.77 -28.38
CA ALA A 44 8.66 19.98 -28.03
C ALA A 44 7.13 19.74 -27.90
N PRO A 45 6.68 18.81 -27.02
CA PRO A 45 5.27 18.47 -26.88
C PRO A 45 4.38 19.67 -26.52
N GLU A 46 4.89 20.62 -25.74
CA GLU A 46 4.16 21.83 -25.34
C GLU A 46 3.89 22.78 -26.51
N GLU A 47 4.83 22.90 -27.46
CA GLU A 47 4.66 23.69 -28.68
C GLU A 47 3.65 23.03 -29.62
N VAL A 48 3.68 21.69 -29.71
CA VAL A 48 2.70 20.90 -30.47
C VAL A 48 1.29 21.12 -29.92
N ASP A 49 1.12 21.02 -28.60
CA ASP A 49 -0.16 21.22 -27.91
C ASP A 49 -0.70 22.65 -28.08
N GLN A 50 0.16 23.67 -28.01
CA GLN A 50 -0.25 25.06 -28.24
C GLN A 50 -0.72 25.29 -29.68
N ARG A 51 -0.04 24.68 -30.65
CA ARG A 51 -0.40 24.81 -32.07
C ARG A 51 -1.66 24.03 -32.43
N LEU A 52 -1.87 22.87 -31.82
CA LEU A 52 -3.13 22.12 -31.91
C LEU A 52 -4.30 22.96 -31.37
N LYS A 53 -4.13 23.62 -30.22
CA LYS A 53 -5.14 24.53 -29.65
C LYS A 53 -5.46 25.74 -30.54
N ASN A 54 -4.46 26.23 -31.29
CA ASN A 54 -4.60 27.36 -32.21
C ASN A 54 -5.07 26.94 -33.63
N GLY A 55 -5.43 25.66 -33.83
CA GLY A 55 -5.96 25.16 -35.10
C GLY A 55 -4.94 25.10 -36.24
N ARG A 56 -3.63 25.10 -35.94
CA ARG A 56 -2.55 25.04 -36.93
C ARG A 56 -1.67 23.79 -36.68
N PRO A 57 -2.13 22.59 -37.08
CA PRO A 57 -1.36 21.37 -36.88
C PRO A 57 -0.04 21.39 -37.68
N LEU A 58 0.96 20.66 -37.20
CA LEU A 58 2.30 20.62 -37.78
C LEU A 58 2.34 20.07 -39.22
N ASP A 59 1.34 19.27 -39.58
CA ASP A 59 1.20 18.64 -40.90
C ASP A 59 0.95 19.64 -42.05
N HIS A 60 0.55 20.87 -41.74
CA HIS A 60 0.30 21.91 -42.73
C HIS A 60 1.43 22.93 -42.87
N LEU A 61 2.52 22.77 -42.11
CA LEU A 61 3.65 23.68 -42.15
C LEU A 61 4.61 23.34 -43.30
N PRO A 62 5.19 24.35 -43.95
CA PRO A 62 6.27 24.13 -44.91
C PRO A 62 7.50 23.56 -44.19
N VAL A 63 8.26 22.72 -44.90
CA VAL A 63 9.43 22.01 -44.37
C VAL A 63 10.48 22.96 -43.78
N ASP A 64 10.66 24.13 -44.39
CA ASP A 64 11.61 25.14 -43.92
C ASP A 64 11.26 25.69 -42.53
N GLU A 65 9.96 25.87 -42.24
CA GLU A 65 9.49 26.29 -40.91
C GLU A 65 9.63 25.16 -39.89
N LEU A 66 9.35 23.91 -40.28
CA LEU A 66 9.56 22.74 -39.42
C LEU A 66 11.05 22.58 -39.05
N GLU A 67 11.96 22.77 -40.02
CA GLU A 67 13.40 22.73 -39.78
C GLU A 67 13.84 23.82 -38.79
N GLN A 68 13.37 25.06 -38.98
CA GLN A 68 13.73 26.16 -38.09
C GLN A 68 13.26 25.92 -36.65
N LEU A 69 12.05 25.38 -36.48
CA LEU A 69 11.50 25.03 -35.17
C LEU A 69 12.31 23.92 -34.50
N VAL A 70 12.69 22.87 -35.24
CA VAL A 70 13.54 21.80 -34.73
C VAL A 70 14.88 22.37 -34.25
N ARG A 71 15.55 23.18 -35.08
CA ARG A 71 16.86 23.77 -34.75
C ARG A 71 16.79 24.65 -33.50
N GLN A 72 15.73 25.45 -33.37
CA GLN A 72 15.55 26.32 -32.21
C GLN A 72 15.31 25.52 -30.93
N GLN A 73 14.46 24.49 -30.96
CA GLN A 73 14.13 23.69 -29.79
C GLN A 73 15.31 22.82 -29.32
N VAL A 74 16.02 22.20 -30.28
CA VAL A 74 17.25 21.44 -29.99
C VAL A 74 18.34 22.35 -29.42
N GLY A 75 18.52 23.55 -29.99
CA GLY A 75 19.47 24.54 -29.49
C GLY A 75 19.15 24.99 -28.06
N ASN A 76 17.89 25.32 -27.78
CA ASN A 76 17.46 25.75 -26.44
C ASN A 76 17.67 24.66 -25.38
N ARG A 77 17.35 23.39 -25.70
CA ARG A 77 17.58 22.27 -24.78
C ARG A 77 19.06 21.97 -24.56
N LEU A 78 19.88 22.00 -25.60
CA LEU A 78 21.33 21.85 -25.47
C LEU A 78 21.93 22.96 -24.59
N HIS A 79 21.52 24.21 -24.78
CA HIS A 79 21.95 25.32 -23.94
C HIS A 79 21.45 25.20 -22.49
N HIS A 80 20.25 24.66 -22.27
CA HIS A 80 19.73 24.39 -20.93
C HIS A 80 20.53 23.30 -20.21
N VAL A 81 20.79 22.17 -20.89
CA VAL A 81 21.60 21.07 -20.36
C VAL A 81 23.03 21.52 -20.10
N GLN A 82 23.61 22.33 -21.00
CA GLN A 82 24.96 22.86 -20.83
C GLN A 82 25.05 23.88 -19.69
N ARG A 83 23.99 24.63 -19.39
CA ARG A 83 23.92 25.45 -18.16
C ARG A 83 23.83 24.60 -16.90
N LEU A 84 22.99 23.57 -16.88
CA LEU A 84 22.85 22.67 -15.73
C LEU A 84 24.16 21.93 -15.41
N LEU A 85 24.94 21.59 -16.43
CA LEU A 85 26.25 20.95 -16.29
C LEU A 85 27.35 21.92 -15.82
N ASN A 86 27.23 23.21 -16.14
CA ASN A 86 28.21 24.25 -15.77
C ASN A 86 27.89 24.95 -14.44
N ASP A 87 26.73 24.70 -13.83
CA ASP A 87 26.41 25.23 -12.51
C ASP A 87 27.24 24.53 -11.43
N SER A 88 28.28 25.22 -10.95
CA SER A 88 29.14 24.81 -9.83
C SER A 88 28.36 24.41 -8.57
N GLN A 89 27.15 24.93 -8.40
CA GLN A 89 26.25 24.55 -7.31
C GLN A 89 25.74 23.11 -7.41
N THR A 90 25.53 22.58 -8.62
CA THR A 90 25.08 21.20 -8.84
C THR A 90 26.19 20.21 -8.50
N ALA A 91 27.43 20.51 -8.87
CA ALA A 91 28.60 19.73 -8.49
C ALA A 91 28.81 19.71 -6.97
N GLN A 92 28.67 20.87 -6.31
CA GLN A 92 28.75 20.96 -4.85
C GLN A 92 27.63 20.15 -4.15
N ARG A 93 26.41 20.19 -4.70
CA ARG A 93 25.27 19.42 -4.18
C ARG A 93 25.49 17.91 -4.28
N VAL A 94 26.01 17.45 -5.41
CA VAL A 94 26.35 16.02 -5.62
C VAL A 94 27.45 15.58 -4.67
N GLN A 95 28.45 16.43 -4.43
CA GLN A 95 29.52 16.14 -3.46
C GLN A 95 28.97 16.04 -2.03
N ASN A 96 28.13 16.99 -1.59
CA ASN A 96 27.51 16.95 -0.26
C ASN A 96 26.62 15.71 -0.08
N LEU A 97 25.88 15.29 -1.13
CA LEU A 97 25.06 14.08 -1.09
C LEU A 97 25.89 12.80 -0.98
N ARG A 98 27.08 12.77 -1.60
CA ARG A 98 28.02 11.65 -1.46
C ARG A 98 28.55 11.53 -0.03
N GLU A 99 28.94 12.65 0.57
CA GLU A 99 29.42 12.67 1.97
C GLU A 99 28.32 12.24 2.95
N GLN A 100 27.07 12.66 2.72
CA GLN A 100 25.92 12.21 3.51
C GLN A 100 25.65 10.70 3.34
N LEU A 101 25.78 10.18 2.12
CA LEU A 101 25.63 8.74 1.87
C LEU A 101 26.72 7.94 2.59
N GLU A 102 27.97 8.38 2.56
CA GLU A 102 29.06 7.71 3.29
C GLU A 102 28.81 7.70 4.81
N GLN A 103 28.33 8.82 5.37
CA GLN A 103 27.96 8.87 6.79
C GLN A 103 26.80 7.92 7.13
N LEU A 104 25.77 7.85 6.29
CA LEU A 104 24.63 6.95 6.51
C LEU A 104 25.01 5.48 6.36
N ILE A 105 25.96 5.15 5.47
CA ILE A 105 26.51 3.81 5.33
C ILE A 105 27.26 3.42 6.61
N ALA A 106 28.15 4.29 7.11
CA ALA A 106 28.88 4.04 8.35
C ALA A 106 27.95 3.87 9.57
N GLN A 107 26.89 4.68 9.67
CA GLN A 107 25.88 4.54 10.73
C GLN A 107 25.10 3.23 10.63
N ASN A 108 24.74 2.79 9.41
CA ASN A 108 24.09 1.49 9.22
C ASN A 108 24.99 0.33 9.63
N GLU A 109 26.28 0.38 9.28
CA GLU A 109 27.24 -0.65 9.68
C GLU A 109 27.37 -0.73 11.21
N GLU A 110 27.36 0.40 11.90
CA GLU A 110 27.43 0.42 13.36
C GLU A 110 26.15 -0.12 14.01
N LEU A 111 24.97 0.30 13.52
CA LEU A 111 23.69 -0.23 13.98
C LEU A 111 23.55 -1.74 13.71
N GLN A 112 24.11 -2.24 12.61
CA GLN A 112 24.15 -3.68 12.33
C GLN A 112 25.03 -4.44 13.33
N LYS A 113 26.16 -3.86 13.74
CA LYS A 113 26.99 -4.46 14.81
C LYS A 113 26.27 -4.45 16.14
N GLU A 114 25.62 -3.35 16.52
CA GLU A 114 24.84 -3.26 17.76
C GLU A 114 23.69 -4.28 17.77
N ASN A 115 22.93 -4.39 16.68
CA ASN A 115 21.87 -5.39 16.56
C ASN A 115 22.41 -6.82 16.72
N LYS A 116 23.57 -7.12 16.14
CA LYS A 116 24.20 -8.43 16.32
C LYS A 116 24.59 -8.68 17.77
N GLN A 117 25.16 -7.68 18.45
CA GLN A 117 25.50 -7.79 19.88
C GLN A 117 24.27 -7.98 20.77
N LEU A 118 23.18 -7.26 20.49
CA LEU A 118 21.91 -7.41 21.20
C LEU A 118 21.30 -8.79 20.96
N GLN A 119 21.33 -9.29 19.72
CA GLN A 119 20.85 -10.63 19.41
C GLN A 119 21.65 -11.71 20.14
N ASP A 120 22.99 -11.59 20.17
CA ASP A 120 23.85 -12.51 20.92
C ASP A 120 23.53 -12.48 22.43
N ARG A 121 23.17 -11.31 22.97
CA ARG A 121 22.77 -11.16 24.38
C ARG A 121 21.40 -11.77 24.66
N ILE A 122 20.43 -11.62 23.75
CA ILE A 122 19.12 -12.28 23.85
C ILE A 122 19.30 -13.79 23.86
N ASN A 123 20.07 -14.34 22.93
CA ASN A 123 20.32 -15.78 22.85
C ASN A 123 20.96 -16.33 24.14
N ARG A 124 21.88 -15.57 24.78
CA ARG A 124 22.47 -15.95 26.07
C ARG A 124 21.43 -15.96 27.19
N LEU A 125 20.61 -14.91 27.29
CA LEU A 125 19.55 -14.83 28.31
C LEU A 125 18.48 -15.90 28.12
N GLU A 126 18.16 -16.28 26.87
CA GLU A 126 17.26 -17.38 26.58
C GLU A 126 17.85 -18.73 26.98
N ALA A 127 19.14 -18.96 26.74
CA ALA A 127 19.82 -20.16 27.21
C ALA A 127 19.86 -20.24 28.75
N GLU A 128 20.13 -19.12 29.44
CA GLU A 128 20.08 -19.05 30.90
C GLU A 128 18.66 -19.31 31.43
N LYS A 129 17.63 -18.77 30.76
CA LYS A 129 16.24 -19.03 31.12
C LYS A 129 15.88 -20.51 30.99
N ILE A 130 16.33 -21.18 29.92
CA ILE A 130 16.11 -22.62 29.73
C ILE A 130 16.80 -23.41 30.84
N ASP A 131 18.07 -23.10 31.14
CA ASP A 131 18.82 -23.79 32.20
C ASP A 131 18.15 -23.61 33.58
N LEU A 132 17.67 -22.41 33.90
CA LEU A 132 16.93 -22.15 35.15
C LEU A 132 15.59 -22.88 35.20
N LEU A 133 14.89 -22.99 34.07
CA LEU A 133 13.66 -23.78 33.99
C LEU A 133 13.94 -25.25 34.22
N ASP A 134 15.00 -25.79 33.61
CA ASP A 134 15.43 -27.18 33.78
C ASP A 134 15.79 -27.47 35.25
N GLN A 135 16.54 -26.56 35.89
CA GLN A 135 16.85 -26.62 37.32
C GLN A 135 15.59 -26.60 38.20
N LEU A 136 14.60 -25.76 37.88
CA LEU A 136 13.32 -25.72 38.59
C LEU A 136 12.52 -27.02 38.42
N THR A 137 12.50 -27.61 37.22
CA THR A 137 11.87 -28.93 37.02
C THR A 137 12.58 -30.04 37.78
N ALA A 138 13.92 -30.03 37.81
CA ALA A 138 14.70 -31.00 38.57
C ALA A 138 14.43 -30.88 40.09
N LEU A 139 14.42 -29.65 40.62
CA LEU A 139 14.09 -29.39 42.02
C LEU A 139 12.65 -29.80 42.37
N ARG A 140 11.70 -29.55 41.48
CA ARG A 140 10.30 -30.01 41.66
C ARG A 140 10.20 -31.53 41.67
N ALA A 141 10.90 -32.23 40.78
CA ALA A 141 10.94 -33.69 40.76
C ALA A 141 11.53 -34.27 42.07
N VAL A 142 12.64 -33.71 42.55
CA VAL A 142 13.25 -34.10 43.84
C VAL A 142 12.32 -33.81 45.01
N SER A 143 11.60 -32.67 45.00
CA SER A 143 10.60 -32.35 46.03
C SER A 143 9.39 -33.28 46.01
N GLN A 144 8.99 -33.79 44.83
CA GLN A 144 7.90 -34.74 44.68
C GLN A 144 8.30 -36.14 45.13
N GLU A 145 9.54 -36.57 44.90
CA GLU A 145 10.10 -37.82 45.46
C GLU A 145 10.24 -37.76 46.99
N GLN A 146 10.62 -36.59 47.54
CA GLN A 146 10.62 -36.35 48.99
C GLN A 146 9.20 -36.30 49.59
N ARG A 147 8.20 -35.82 48.85
CA ARG A 147 6.79 -35.88 49.28
C ARG A 147 6.24 -37.30 49.22
N GLN A 148 6.58 -38.11 48.21
CA GLN A 148 6.14 -39.50 48.12
C GLN A 148 6.74 -40.40 49.22
N THR A 149 7.91 -40.05 49.75
CA THR A 149 8.51 -40.73 50.92
C THR A 149 7.95 -40.25 52.27
N MET A 150 7.22 -39.14 52.33
CA MET A 150 6.59 -38.60 53.55
C MET A 150 5.06 -38.81 53.65
N VAL A 151 4.41 -39.48 52.70
CA VAL A 151 2.94 -39.68 52.69
C VAL A 151 2.45 -40.85 53.57
N GLU A 152 3.31 -41.63 54.20
CA GLU A 152 2.88 -42.66 55.19
C GLU A 152 2.78 -42.16 56.64
N GLN A 153 3.13 -40.91 56.97
CA GLN A 153 2.94 -40.40 58.34
C GLN A 153 2.45 -38.96 58.42
N LYS A 154 1.25 -38.86 59.02
CA LYS A 154 0.58 -37.72 59.66
C LYS A 154 -0.44 -36.93 58.83
N SER A 155 -1.68 -37.34 59.09
CA SER A 155 -2.89 -36.55 59.22
C SER A 155 -2.72 -35.23 59.99
N ASP A 156 -3.60 -34.29 59.63
CA ASP A 156 -3.90 -32.99 60.24
C ASP A 156 -2.84 -31.90 60.09
N ILE A 157 -3.10 -30.96 59.17
CA ILE A 157 -3.28 -29.51 59.41
C ILE A 157 -3.63 -28.80 58.08
N SER A 158 -4.61 -27.90 58.16
CA SER A 158 -5.11 -26.93 57.16
C SER A 158 -4.28 -26.70 55.90
N THR A 159 -4.91 -26.87 54.74
CA THR A 159 -4.49 -26.23 53.48
C THR A 159 -5.00 -24.78 53.44
N GLN A 160 -4.17 -23.85 53.91
CA GLN A 160 -4.09 -22.53 53.30
C GLN A 160 -3.01 -22.56 52.22
N ASP A 161 -3.38 -22.04 51.06
CA ASP A 161 -2.59 -21.47 49.95
C ASP A 161 -1.15 -21.95 49.74
N GLU A 162 -0.87 -22.46 48.53
CA GLU A 162 0.22 -21.90 47.72
C GLU A 162 0.24 -22.40 46.27
N SER A 163 0.49 -21.42 45.38
CA SER A 163 1.15 -21.51 44.07
C SER A 163 0.31 -21.30 42.81
N ASP A 164 -0.59 -20.32 42.83
CA ASP A 164 -0.61 -19.36 41.72
C ASP A 164 0.50 -18.31 41.97
N PRO A 165 1.26 -17.87 40.95
CA PRO A 165 2.23 -16.80 41.14
C PRO A 165 1.52 -15.56 41.72
N PRO A 166 2.09 -14.90 42.74
CA PRO A 166 1.46 -13.76 43.38
C PRO A 166 1.17 -12.68 42.34
N GLU A 167 -0.07 -12.18 42.35
CA GLU A 167 -0.51 -11.13 41.45
C GLU A 167 0.43 -9.91 41.55
N PRO A 168 0.87 -9.32 40.42
CA PRO A 168 1.74 -8.15 40.46
C PRO A 168 1.11 -6.98 41.23
N VAL A 169 1.94 -6.23 41.97
CA VAL A 169 1.49 -5.10 42.83
C VAL A 169 0.71 -4.05 42.03
N TRP A 170 1.12 -3.76 40.80
CA TRP A 170 0.41 -2.80 39.94
C TRP A 170 -1.01 -3.27 39.59
N MET A 171 -1.22 -4.59 39.43
CA MET A 171 -2.52 -5.18 39.11
C MET A 171 -3.44 -5.12 40.32
N ALA A 172 -2.92 -5.49 41.51
CA ALA A 172 -3.66 -5.37 42.76
C ALA A 172 -4.06 -3.90 43.06
N THR A 173 -3.16 -2.95 42.78
CA THR A 173 -3.43 -1.51 42.92
C THR A 173 -4.50 -1.06 41.93
N TRP A 174 -4.41 -1.48 40.66
CA TRP A 174 -5.38 -1.13 39.63
C TRP A 174 -6.78 -1.69 39.93
N ARG A 175 -6.89 -2.92 40.46
CA ARG A 175 -8.18 -3.51 40.89
C ARG A 175 -8.91 -2.72 41.97
N GLN A 176 -8.18 -1.96 42.79
CA GLN A 176 -8.77 -1.14 43.86
C GLN A 176 -9.25 0.22 43.35
N THR A 177 -8.98 0.58 42.08
CA THR A 177 -9.43 1.85 41.51
C THR A 177 -10.92 1.83 41.17
N GLU A 178 -11.61 2.96 41.36
CA GLU A 178 -13.04 3.07 41.03
C GLU A 178 -13.32 2.89 39.53
N THR A 179 -12.33 3.15 38.67
CA THR A 179 -12.47 3.00 37.21
C THR A 179 -12.15 1.61 36.70
N PHE A 180 -11.72 0.68 37.58
CA PHE A 180 -11.22 -0.65 37.21
C PHE A 180 -12.18 -1.43 36.31
N GLU A 181 -13.46 -1.55 36.68
CA GLU A 181 -14.44 -2.32 35.90
C GLU A 181 -14.58 -1.78 34.47
N ARG A 182 -14.58 -0.45 34.34
CA ARG A 182 -14.69 0.22 33.04
C ARG A 182 -13.41 0.04 32.22
N ASP A 183 -12.26 0.27 32.85
CA ASP A 183 -10.96 0.24 32.17
C ASP A 183 -10.62 -1.21 31.75
N SER A 184 -10.86 -2.18 32.62
CA SER A 184 -10.66 -3.61 32.33
C SER A 184 -11.62 -4.14 31.26
N SER A 185 -12.88 -3.69 31.24
CA SER A 185 -13.84 -4.05 30.19
C SER A 185 -13.39 -3.58 28.80
N ILE A 186 -12.79 -2.38 28.71
CA ILE A 186 -12.29 -1.86 27.43
C ILE A 186 -10.96 -2.51 27.05
N LEU A 187 -10.07 -2.78 28.02
CA LEU A 187 -8.86 -3.56 27.77
C LEU A 187 -9.20 -4.94 27.19
N LYS A 188 -10.17 -5.64 27.79
CA LYS A 188 -10.69 -6.91 27.28
C LYS A 188 -11.23 -6.78 25.87
N MET A 189 -12.02 -5.74 25.58
CA MET A 189 -12.52 -5.51 24.22
C MET A 189 -11.39 -5.32 23.20
N ILE A 190 -10.36 -4.52 23.52
CA ILE A 190 -9.20 -4.33 22.63
C ILE A 190 -8.48 -5.67 22.41
N ALA A 191 -8.29 -6.45 23.48
CA ALA A 191 -7.64 -7.75 23.44
C ALA A 191 -8.44 -8.82 22.67
N ASP A 192 -9.76 -8.88 22.87
CA ASP A 192 -10.66 -9.86 22.24
C ASP A 192 -10.83 -9.58 20.74
N THR A 193 -10.71 -8.32 20.32
CA THR A 193 -10.93 -7.91 18.93
C THR A 193 -9.66 -7.73 18.12
N GLY A 194 -8.53 -7.41 18.78
CA GLY A 194 -7.28 -7.09 18.11
C GLY A 194 -7.30 -5.76 17.34
N LEU A 195 -8.32 -4.90 17.56
CA LEU A 195 -8.45 -3.62 16.85
C LEU A 195 -7.26 -2.71 17.13
N ALA A 196 -6.78 -2.04 16.08
CA ALA A 196 -5.62 -1.15 16.16
C ALA A 196 -6.00 0.33 16.07
N ARG A 197 -7.08 0.66 15.35
CA ARG A 197 -7.39 2.05 14.98
C ARG A 197 -8.16 2.75 16.09
N ARG A 198 -7.57 3.79 16.70
CA ARG A 198 -8.17 4.50 17.85
C ARG A 198 -9.62 4.94 17.61
N PRO A 199 -9.99 5.58 16.48
CA PRO A 199 -11.40 5.97 16.28
C PRO A 199 -12.39 4.80 16.28
N VAL A 200 -11.97 3.63 15.80
CA VAL A 200 -12.80 2.40 15.78
C VAL A 200 -12.94 1.84 17.20
N ILE A 201 -11.82 1.76 17.93
CA ILE A 201 -11.80 1.36 19.34
C ILE A 201 -12.70 2.28 20.18
N GLU A 202 -12.61 3.60 19.98
CA GLU A 202 -13.41 4.58 20.71
C GLU A 202 -14.90 4.48 20.39
N ALA A 203 -15.25 4.22 19.12
CA ALA A 203 -16.64 3.99 18.71
C ALA A 203 -17.20 2.72 19.35
N GLN A 204 -16.44 1.62 19.34
CA GLN A 204 -16.86 0.36 19.95
C GLN A 204 -16.94 0.47 21.49
N ALA A 205 -15.98 1.15 22.12
CA ALA A 205 -16.02 1.44 23.54
C ALA A 205 -17.24 2.28 23.92
N ALA A 206 -17.62 3.27 23.10
CA ALA A 206 -18.83 4.06 23.32
C ALA A 206 -20.09 3.19 23.28
N VAL A 207 -20.19 2.27 22.31
CA VAL A 207 -21.31 1.31 22.21
C VAL A 207 -21.36 0.40 23.44
N GLN A 208 -20.22 -0.22 23.82
CA GLN A 208 -20.14 -1.13 24.95
C GLN A 208 -20.50 -0.47 26.29
N LEU A 209 -20.20 0.81 26.44
CA LEU A 209 -20.49 1.59 27.64
C LEU A 209 -21.83 2.33 27.58
N GLY A 210 -22.63 2.14 26.53
CA GLY A 210 -23.94 2.81 26.37
C GLY A 210 -23.84 4.34 26.20
N ILE A 211 -22.70 4.85 25.74
CA ILE A 211 -22.45 6.28 25.57
C ILE A 211 -22.84 6.70 24.15
N LYS A 212 -23.76 7.65 24.03
CA LYS A 212 -24.31 8.11 22.73
C LYS A 212 -23.27 8.61 21.74
N LYS A 213 -22.13 9.13 22.20
CA LYS A 213 -21.05 9.62 21.34
C LYS A 213 -19.70 9.47 22.04
N ALA A 214 -18.71 8.95 21.31
CA ALA A 214 -17.32 9.00 21.74
C ALA A 214 -16.92 10.47 22.00
N GLY A 215 -16.43 10.74 23.20
CA GLY A 215 -16.17 12.10 23.69
C GLY A 215 -15.16 12.09 24.83
N GLY A 216 -15.09 13.17 25.61
CA GLY A 216 -14.06 13.38 26.63
C GLY A 216 -13.91 12.22 27.63
N SER A 217 -15.00 11.52 27.98
CA SER A 217 -14.93 10.37 28.89
C SER A 217 -14.21 9.15 28.30
N ILE A 218 -14.34 8.93 26.99
CA ILE A 218 -13.63 7.85 26.29
C ILE A 218 -12.17 8.25 26.09
N GLN A 219 -11.90 9.51 25.75
CA GLN A 219 -10.54 10.04 25.65
C GLN A 219 -9.79 9.89 26.97
N ALA A 220 -10.41 10.27 28.09
CA ALA A 220 -9.83 10.10 29.42
C ALA A 220 -9.59 8.62 29.78
N LEU A 221 -10.46 7.71 29.33
CA LEU A 221 -10.25 6.28 29.50
C LEU A 221 -9.03 5.78 28.71
N MET A 222 -8.92 6.16 27.44
CA MET A 222 -7.76 5.80 26.62
C MET A 222 -6.46 6.34 27.24
N THR A 223 -6.46 7.59 27.69
CA THR A 223 -5.32 8.18 28.40
C THR A 223 -4.98 7.42 29.67
N ARG A 224 -5.96 7.00 30.49
CA ARG A 224 -5.68 6.18 31.67
C ARG A 224 -5.06 4.83 31.31
N LEU A 225 -5.54 4.16 30.26
CA LEU A 225 -4.95 2.89 29.81
C LEU A 225 -3.52 3.08 29.29
N GLU A 226 -3.23 4.22 28.63
CA GLU A 226 -1.87 4.62 28.23
C GLU A 226 -0.99 4.90 29.47
N ASP A 227 -1.48 5.65 30.46
CA ASP A 227 -0.77 6.00 31.69
C ASP A 227 -0.46 4.77 32.56
N LEU A 228 -1.38 3.81 32.60
CA LEU A 228 -1.18 2.50 33.22
C LEU A 228 -0.25 1.58 32.42
N GLN A 229 0.27 2.04 31.28
CA GLN A 229 1.12 1.28 30.36
C GLN A 229 0.47 -0.02 29.89
N LEU A 230 -0.87 -0.09 29.81
CA LEU A 230 -1.59 -1.27 29.32
C LEU A 230 -1.75 -1.24 27.80
N ILE A 231 -1.80 -0.04 27.23
CA ILE A 231 -1.76 0.18 25.79
C ILE A 231 -0.67 1.18 25.46
N GLU A 232 -0.17 1.11 24.23
CA GLU A 232 0.66 2.16 23.67
C GLU A 232 0.02 2.74 22.41
N ARG A 233 0.26 4.03 22.21
CA ARG A 233 -0.13 4.76 21.01
C ARG A 233 1.08 4.93 20.10
N PHE A 234 0.91 4.65 18.81
CA PHE A 234 1.95 4.85 17.81
C PHE A 234 1.41 5.44 16.50
N ARG A 235 2.32 6.05 15.72
CA ARG A 235 2.06 6.62 14.39
C ARG A 235 3.19 6.22 13.44
N PRO A 236 3.00 5.19 12.59
CA PRO A 236 4.02 4.72 11.67
C PRO A 236 4.09 5.54 10.36
N TRP A 237 3.44 6.70 10.29
CA TRP A 237 3.32 7.52 9.09
C TRP A 237 4.42 8.58 9.01
N THR A 238 4.97 8.82 7.81
CA THR A 238 6.04 9.81 7.57
C THR A 238 5.51 11.20 7.22
N ALA A 239 4.25 11.31 6.80
CA ALA A 239 3.57 12.56 6.47
C ALA A 239 2.12 12.56 7.02
N ASP A 240 1.56 13.75 7.23
CA ASP A 240 0.16 13.94 7.60
C ASP A 240 -0.75 13.59 6.40
N GLY A 241 -1.19 12.33 6.33
CA GLY A 241 -2.26 11.91 5.41
C GLY A 241 -1.86 11.77 3.94
N ALA A 242 -2.78 11.20 3.15
CA ALA A 242 -2.71 11.29 1.70
C ALA A 242 -2.85 12.76 1.26
N GLY A 243 -2.16 13.17 0.19
CA GLY A 243 -2.17 14.53 -0.36
C GLY A 243 -3.55 15.08 -0.80
N THR A 244 -4.63 14.35 -0.56
CA THR A 244 -6.03 14.70 -0.89
C THR A 244 -7.00 14.67 0.30
N GLY A 245 -6.49 14.59 1.54
CA GLY A 245 -7.24 15.02 2.73
C GLY A 245 -7.76 13.89 3.61
N GLY A 246 -7.04 13.68 4.71
CA GLY A 246 -7.47 12.93 5.89
C GLY A 246 -6.28 12.73 6.81
N LYS A 247 -6.36 13.17 8.07
CA LYS A 247 -5.31 12.85 9.05
C LYS A 247 -5.35 11.34 9.31
N PHE A 248 -4.20 10.67 9.18
CA PHE A 248 -4.12 9.28 9.58
C PHE A 248 -4.46 9.15 11.07
N PRO A 249 -5.25 8.13 11.46
CA PRO A 249 -5.62 7.94 12.85
C PRO A 249 -4.41 7.53 13.70
N ASP A 250 -4.52 7.77 15.00
CA ASP A 250 -3.67 7.12 15.99
C ASP A 250 -3.92 5.61 15.96
N LEU A 251 -2.84 4.84 16.00
CA LEU A 251 -2.91 3.39 16.23
C LEU A 251 -2.60 3.08 17.68
N VAL A 252 -3.17 1.97 18.14
CA VAL A 252 -3.09 1.46 19.50
C VAL A 252 -2.76 -0.03 19.44
N ARG A 253 -1.92 -0.49 20.37
CA ARG A 253 -1.72 -1.92 20.64
C ARG A 253 -1.50 -2.18 22.11
N LEU A 254 -1.74 -3.43 22.52
CA LEU A 254 -1.43 -3.87 23.88
C LEU A 254 0.08 -3.92 24.07
N THR A 255 0.54 -3.36 25.18
CA THR A 255 1.91 -3.57 25.68
C THR A 255 2.01 -4.97 26.29
N ASP A 256 3.22 -5.41 26.65
CA ASP A 256 3.40 -6.66 27.39
C ASP A 256 2.63 -6.65 28.73
N GLN A 257 2.60 -5.51 29.41
CA GLN A 257 1.81 -5.35 30.64
C GLN A 257 0.31 -5.43 30.38
N GLY A 258 -0.18 -4.87 29.27
CA GLY A 258 -1.58 -5.00 28.85
C GLY A 258 -1.98 -6.43 28.50
N ARG A 259 -1.09 -7.16 27.82
CA ARG A 259 -1.28 -8.59 27.53
C ARG A 259 -1.31 -9.41 28.81
N LEU A 260 -0.40 -9.14 29.75
CA LEU A 260 -0.39 -9.78 31.07
C LEU A 260 -1.65 -9.47 31.87
N ALA A 261 -2.10 -8.21 31.89
CA ALA A 261 -3.34 -7.79 32.53
C ALA A 261 -4.54 -8.55 31.95
N TYR A 262 -4.64 -8.64 30.63
CA TYR A 262 -5.71 -9.39 29.97
C TYR A 262 -5.68 -10.88 30.35
N TRP A 263 -4.49 -11.50 30.34
CA TRP A 263 -4.33 -12.89 30.75
C TRP A 263 -4.73 -13.10 32.21
N LEU A 264 -4.32 -12.24 33.15
CA LEU A 264 -4.73 -12.31 34.56
C LEU A 264 -6.25 -12.12 34.76
N LEU A 265 -6.92 -11.43 33.84
CA LEU A 265 -8.35 -11.15 33.92
C LEU A 265 -9.24 -12.22 33.27
N THR A 266 -8.70 -13.04 32.37
CA THR A 266 -9.49 -13.92 31.49
C THR A 266 -8.93 -15.33 31.36
N ASN A 267 -7.66 -15.54 31.73
CA ASN A 267 -6.87 -16.73 31.45
C ASN A 267 -6.75 -17.07 29.95
N GLN A 268 -6.86 -16.06 29.08
CA GLN A 268 -6.77 -16.20 27.62
C GLN A 268 -5.62 -15.37 27.05
N GLN A 269 -5.19 -15.73 25.84
CA GLN A 269 -4.23 -14.93 25.07
C GLN A 269 -4.99 -13.89 24.23
N PRO A 270 -4.53 -12.63 24.18
CA PRO A 270 -5.16 -11.61 23.38
C PRO A 270 -5.00 -11.90 21.89
N GLN A 271 -5.98 -11.49 21.08
CA GLN A 271 -5.88 -11.55 19.62
C GLN A 271 -4.69 -10.73 19.10
N ALA A 272 -4.16 -11.13 17.96
CA ALA A 272 -3.14 -10.37 17.25
C ALA A 272 -3.69 -9.00 16.85
N ASN A 273 -2.83 -7.98 16.90
CA ASN A 273 -3.21 -6.65 16.45
C ASN A 273 -3.43 -6.66 14.93
N GLU A 274 -4.60 -6.19 14.47
CA GLU A 274 -5.01 -6.25 13.07
C GLU A 274 -4.03 -5.52 12.13
N TYR A 275 -3.36 -4.47 12.64
CA TYR A 275 -2.41 -3.69 11.88
C TYR A 275 -1.07 -4.41 11.76
N ASP A 276 -0.54 -4.94 12.87
CA ASP A 276 0.72 -5.68 12.87
C ASP A 276 0.63 -6.93 11.96
N LEU A 277 -0.49 -7.66 12.06
CA LEU A 277 -0.76 -8.84 11.24
C LEU A 277 -0.79 -8.54 9.73
N LEU A 278 -1.33 -7.38 9.34
CA LEU A 278 -1.37 -6.97 7.94
C LEU A 278 -0.06 -6.35 7.47
N LEU A 279 0.69 -5.68 8.36
CA LEU A 279 1.96 -5.05 8.01
C LEU A 279 2.99 -6.09 7.53
N GLU A 280 2.97 -7.30 8.08
CA GLU A 280 3.82 -8.41 7.60
C GLU A 280 3.60 -8.77 6.13
N ARG A 281 2.43 -8.44 5.57
CA ARG A 281 2.04 -8.79 4.20
C ARG A 281 2.16 -7.65 3.20
N HIS A 282 2.15 -6.41 3.66
CA HIS A 282 2.07 -5.23 2.79
C HIS A 282 3.33 -4.36 2.86
N VAL A 283 3.62 -3.69 1.75
CA VAL A 283 4.91 -3.00 1.54
C VAL A 283 5.02 -1.69 2.32
N SER A 284 3.89 -1.05 2.68
CA SER A 284 3.92 0.27 3.33
C SER A 284 2.87 0.42 4.43
N PRO A 285 3.20 1.11 5.55
CA PRO A 285 2.25 1.47 6.60
C PRO A 285 0.92 2.02 6.11
N GLU A 286 0.94 2.98 5.18
CA GLU A 286 -0.31 3.62 4.77
C GLU A 286 -1.16 2.71 3.86
N HIS A 287 -0.55 1.77 3.13
CA HIS A 287 -1.29 0.76 2.37
C HIS A 287 -1.96 -0.25 3.31
N THR A 288 -1.27 -0.66 4.39
CA THR A 288 -1.85 -1.47 5.47
C THR A 288 -3.10 -0.81 6.08
N LEU A 289 -3.00 0.50 6.40
CA LEU A 289 -4.15 1.25 6.90
C LEU A 289 -5.29 1.33 5.87
N LEU A 290 -4.95 1.55 4.60
CA LEU A 290 -5.93 1.64 3.53
C LEU A 290 -6.70 0.32 3.34
N ASN A 291 -6.02 -0.82 3.46
CA ASN A 291 -6.64 -2.16 3.43
C ASN A 291 -7.63 -2.35 4.58
N LEU A 292 -7.24 -1.93 5.78
CA LEU A 292 -8.10 -1.96 6.96
C LEU A 292 -9.36 -1.09 6.77
N GLN A 293 -9.21 0.13 6.24
CA GLN A 293 -10.35 1.01 5.97
C GLN A 293 -11.26 0.48 4.85
N ALA A 294 -10.67 -0.10 3.80
CA ALA A 294 -11.42 -0.77 2.74
C ALA A 294 -12.23 -1.95 3.29
N ALA A 295 -11.65 -2.75 4.18
CA ALA A 295 -12.32 -3.86 4.83
C ALA A 295 -13.54 -3.41 5.64
N ASP A 296 -13.44 -2.32 6.42
CA ASP A 296 -14.58 -1.81 7.19
C ASP A 296 -15.74 -1.41 6.29
N VAL A 297 -15.45 -0.64 5.24
CA VAL A 297 -16.44 -0.19 4.26
C VAL A 297 -17.11 -1.37 3.54
N LEU A 298 -16.36 -2.43 3.23
CA LEU A 298 -16.88 -3.64 2.61
C LEU A 298 -17.76 -4.44 3.60
N ARG A 299 -17.37 -4.54 4.87
CA ARG A 299 -18.18 -5.18 5.92
C ARG A 299 -19.49 -4.43 6.16
N GLU A 300 -19.45 -3.10 6.21
CA GLU A 300 -20.64 -2.25 6.31
C GLU A 300 -21.60 -2.45 5.14
N ALA A 301 -21.06 -2.75 3.95
CA ALA A 301 -21.84 -3.09 2.77
C ALA A 301 -22.37 -4.54 2.76
N GLY A 302 -22.11 -5.33 3.80
CA GLY A 302 -22.61 -6.70 3.98
C GLY A 302 -21.69 -7.80 3.46
N TYR A 303 -20.48 -7.48 3.00
CA TYR A 303 -19.52 -8.50 2.58
C TYR A 303 -18.82 -9.16 3.77
N GLN A 304 -18.56 -10.46 3.67
CA GLN A 304 -17.59 -11.10 4.56
C GLN A 304 -16.19 -10.85 3.99
N VAL A 305 -15.31 -10.21 4.78
CA VAL A 305 -13.97 -9.80 4.32
C VAL A 305 -12.90 -10.67 4.97
N ASN A 306 -12.10 -11.33 4.15
CA ASN A 306 -10.84 -11.95 4.54
C ASN A 306 -9.69 -10.97 4.31
N LEU A 307 -9.03 -10.58 5.42
CA LEU A 307 -7.87 -9.67 5.43
C LEU A 307 -6.57 -10.36 4.96
N THR A 308 -6.48 -11.69 5.03
CA THR A 308 -5.28 -12.45 4.69
C THR A 308 -5.58 -13.55 3.68
N PRO A 309 -6.03 -13.18 2.46
CA PRO A 309 -6.28 -14.17 1.42
C PRO A 309 -4.99 -14.93 1.03
N PRO A 310 -5.09 -16.21 0.67
CA PRO A 310 -3.93 -17.00 0.25
C PRO A 310 -3.36 -16.47 -1.07
N GLU A 311 -2.07 -16.73 -1.29
CA GLU A 311 -1.43 -16.47 -2.58
C GLU A 311 -1.94 -17.46 -3.64
N ILE A 312 -2.09 -16.97 -4.88
CA ILE A 312 -2.65 -17.76 -5.98
C ILE A 312 -1.57 -17.96 -7.03
N THR A 313 -1.26 -19.22 -7.30
CA THR A 313 -0.39 -19.61 -8.42
C THR A 313 -1.22 -19.65 -9.69
N LEU A 314 -0.81 -18.86 -10.68
CA LEU A 314 -1.44 -18.76 -11.98
C LEU A 314 -0.98 -19.91 -12.90
N PRO A 315 -1.79 -20.28 -13.92
CA PRO A 315 -1.43 -21.32 -14.90
C PRO A 315 -0.11 -21.11 -15.64
N ASP A 316 0.39 -19.87 -15.73
CA ASP A 316 1.66 -19.51 -16.37
C ASP A 316 2.85 -19.54 -15.38
N GLY A 317 2.63 -19.97 -14.14
CA GLY A 317 3.62 -19.97 -13.06
C GLY A 317 3.74 -18.61 -12.36
N GLY A 318 2.96 -17.60 -12.75
CA GLY A 318 2.92 -16.31 -12.06
C GLY A 318 2.29 -16.43 -10.67
N LEU A 319 2.62 -15.46 -9.80
CA LEU A 319 1.98 -15.33 -8.49
C LEU A 319 1.06 -14.11 -8.47
N PHE A 320 -0.14 -14.30 -7.93
CA PHE A 320 -1.09 -13.24 -7.62
C PHE A 320 -1.35 -13.23 -6.12
N ARG A 321 -1.09 -12.07 -5.50
CA ARG A 321 -1.25 -11.84 -4.06
C ARG A 321 -2.32 -10.77 -3.86
N PRO A 322 -3.59 -11.16 -3.71
CA PRO A 322 -4.66 -10.19 -3.52
C PRO A 322 -4.50 -9.46 -2.18
N ASP A 323 -4.87 -8.17 -2.15
CA ASP A 323 -4.86 -7.39 -0.92
C ASP A 323 -5.94 -7.88 0.05
N LEU A 324 -7.16 -8.10 -0.45
CA LEU A 324 -8.30 -8.61 0.31
C LEU A 324 -9.07 -9.65 -0.51
N ALA A 325 -9.86 -10.48 0.17
CA ALA A 325 -10.92 -11.26 -0.48
C ALA A 325 -12.27 -10.98 0.19
N ILE A 326 -13.32 -10.93 -0.61
CA ILE A 326 -14.70 -10.74 -0.15
C ILE A 326 -15.56 -11.92 -0.58
N VAL A 327 -16.51 -12.29 0.26
CA VAL A 327 -17.59 -13.22 -0.08
C VAL A 327 -18.87 -12.41 -0.19
N ASP A 328 -19.52 -12.49 -1.36
CA ASP A 328 -20.81 -11.84 -1.60
C ASP A 328 -21.98 -12.61 -0.96
N ASP A 329 -23.18 -12.04 -1.06
CA ASP A 329 -24.43 -12.62 -0.56
C ASP A 329 -24.78 -13.97 -1.19
N GLN A 330 -24.20 -14.28 -2.36
CA GLN A 330 -24.35 -15.55 -3.05
C GLN A 330 -23.30 -16.58 -2.64
N GLY A 331 -22.38 -16.22 -1.74
CA GLY A 331 -21.30 -17.09 -1.28
C GLY A 331 -20.11 -17.14 -2.25
N ALA A 332 -20.07 -16.31 -3.30
CA ALA A 332 -18.96 -16.30 -4.24
C ALA A 332 -17.78 -15.47 -3.69
N THR A 333 -16.60 -16.09 -3.66
CA THR A 333 -15.36 -15.40 -3.31
C THR A 333 -14.86 -14.56 -4.47
N ASN A 334 -14.58 -13.29 -4.20
CA ASN A 334 -14.02 -12.33 -5.13
C ASN A 334 -12.76 -11.68 -4.52
N PHE A 335 -11.77 -11.36 -5.35
CA PHE A 335 -10.55 -10.69 -4.90
C PHE A 335 -10.67 -9.19 -5.07
N VAL A 336 -10.12 -8.44 -4.12
CA VAL A 336 -10.12 -6.97 -4.11
C VAL A 336 -8.67 -6.48 -4.03
N GLU A 337 -8.35 -5.55 -4.91
CA GLU A 337 -7.10 -4.79 -4.87
C GLU A 337 -7.34 -3.41 -4.28
N VAL A 338 -6.42 -2.94 -3.46
CA VAL A 338 -6.53 -1.64 -2.83
C VAL A 338 -5.37 -0.76 -3.29
N GLU A 339 -5.69 0.37 -3.90
CA GLU A 339 -4.69 1.21 -4.57
C GLU A 339 -4.66 2.63 -4.03
N ARG A 340 -3.44 3.19 -4.02
CA ARG A 340 -3.15 4.58 -3.70
C ARG A 340 -2.37 5.22 -4.83
N ASP A 341 -2.43 6.53 -4.94
CA ASP A 341 -1.65 7.30 -5.91
C ASP A 341 -0.18 7.33 -5.47
N VAL A 342 0.63 6.44 -6.04
CA VAL A 342 2.08 6.39 -5.88
C VAL A 342 2.72 6.09 -7.23
N ASP A 343 3.84 6.76 -7.52
CA ASP A 343 4.59 6.55 -8.76
C ASP A 343 5.13 5.12 -8.79
N LYS A 344 4.47 4.25 -9.57
CA LYS A 344 4.87 2.84 -9.77
C LYS A 344 5.33 2.63 -11.21
N ASN A 345 6.24 1.67 -11.41
CA ASN A 345 6.71 1.28 -12.73
C ASN A 345 5.56 0.70 -13.57
N LEU A 346 5.36 1.26 -14.76
CA LEU A 346 4.30 0.88 -15.70
C LEU A 346 4.29 -0.61 -16.07
N GLU A 347 5.46 -1.26 -16.20
CA GLU A 347 5.52 -2.68 -16.58
C GLU A 347 5.03 -3.61 -15.45
N GLN A 348 5.45 -3.34 -14.22
CA GLN A 348 5.00 -4.09 -13.03
C GLN A 348 3.49 -3.95 -12.82
N ARG A 349 2.99 -2.74 -13.05
CA ARG A 349 1.58 -2.39 -13.00
C ARG A 349 0.75 -3.14 -14.05
N GLN A 350 1.22 -3.21 -15.30
CA GLN A 350 0.57 -4.01 -16.33
C GLN A 350 0.58 -5.51 -16.00
N ALA A 351 1.69 -6.04 -15.48
CA ALA A 351 1.75 -7.43 -15.04
C ALA A 351 0.73 -7.72 -13.93
N LYS A 352 0.62 -6.84 -12.93
CA LYS A 352 -0.39 -6.94 -11.86
C LYS A 352 -1.81 -7.07 -12.42
N TRP A 353 -2.22 -6.21 -13.36
CA TRP A 353 -3.57 -6.27 -13.92
C TRP A 353 -3.84 -7.51 -14.76
N ARG A 354 -2.84 -8.00 -15.50
CA ARG A 354 -2.97 -9.27 -16.23
C ARG A 354 -3.14 -10.45 -15.26
N ASN A 355 -2.32 -10.50 -14.22
CA ASN A 355 -2.38 -11.53 -13.19
C ASN A 355 -3.72 -11.51 -12.46
N PHE A 356 -4.21 -10.33 -12.10
CA PHE A 356 -5.53 -10.19 -11.47
C PHE A 356 -6.66 -10.61 -12.42
N HIS A 357 -6.63 -10.20 -13.69
CA HIS A 357 -7.64 -10.65 -14.68
C HIS A 357 -7.67 -12.17 -14.80
N GLN A 358 -6.50 -12.82 -14.84
CA GLN A 358 -6.38 -14.28 -14.92
C GLN A 358 -6.85 -14.98 -13.64
N ALA A 359 -6.47 -14.47 -12.46
CA ALA A 359 -6.87 -15.05 -11.17
C ALA A 359 -8.38 -14.94 -10.92
N SER A 360 -9.00 -13.84 -11.34
CA SER A 360 -10.40 -13.53 -11.07
C SER A 360 -11.38 -13.98 -12.16
N GLY A 361 -10.88 -14.53 -13.27
CA GLY A 361 -11.69 -14.81 -14.46
C GLY A 361 -12.31 -13.53 -15.05
N GLY A 362 -11.64 -12.39 -14.89
CA GLY A 362 -12.05 -11.09 -15.38
C GLY A 362 -13.04 -10.32 -14.50
N ARG A 363 -13.31 -10.75 -13.26
CA ARG A 363 -14.09 -9.99 -12.27
C ARG A 363 -13.17 -9.23 -11.32
N MET A 364 -12.95 -7.95 -11.60
CA MET A 364 -11.99 -7.12 -10.89
C MET A 364 -12.69 -6.14 -9.97
N PHE A 365 -12.39 -6.21 -8.67
CA PHE A 365 -12.85 -5.26 -7.67
C PHE A 365 -11.68 -4.44 -7.18
N VAL A 366 -11.80 -3.11 -7.24
CA VAL A 366 -10.71 -2.21 -6.82
C VAL A 366 -11.24 -1.11 -5.94
N VAL A 367 -10.59 -0.93 -4.79
CA VAL A 367 -10.84 0.17 -3.85
C VAL A 367 -9.68 1.14 -3.94
N CYS A 368 -9.95 2.40 -4.26
CA CYS A 368 -8.94 3.44 -4.33
C CYS A 368 -8.99 4.36 -3.11
N ASP A 369 -7.89 5.05 -2.82
CA ASP A 369 -7.87 6.08 -1.78
C ASP A 369 -8.85 7.23 -2.08
N ASN A 370 -8.82 7.73 -3.31
CA ASN A 370 -9.52 8.92 -3.74
C ASN A 370 -9.95 8.85 -5.23
N ARG A 371 -10.70 9.86 -5.66
CA ARG A 371 -11.26 9.93 -7.02
C ARG A 371 -10.21 10.12 -8.13
N SER A 372 -9.08 10.75 -7.84
CA SER A 372 -7.97 10.90 -8.79
C SER A 372 -7.36 9.54 -9.09
N CYS A 373 -6.95 8.81 -8.04
CA CYS A 373 -6.45 7.44 -8.15
C CYS A 373 -7.44 6.56 -8.90
N MET A 374 -8.71 6.54 -8.52
CA MET A 374 -9.75 5.73 -9.19
C MET A 374 -9.84 5.99 -10.69
N ARG A 375 -9.70 7.25 -11.13
CA ARG A 375 -9.67 7.60 -12.57
C ARG A 375 -8.41 7.09 -13.26
N ASN A 376 -7.25 7.20 -12.63
CA ASN A 376 -5.97 6.71 -13.15
C ASN A 376 -5.97 5.19 -13.29
N ILE A 377 -6.36 4.47 -12.23
CA ILE A 377 -6.51 3.01 -12.21
C ILE A 377 -7.44 2.55 -13.32
N ARG A 378 -8.59 3.21 -13.49
CA ARG A 378 -9.53 2.88 -14.56
C ARG A 378 -8.91 3.01 -15.95
N SER A 379 -8.21 4.10 -16.22
CA SER A 379 -7.52 4.30 -17.52
C SER A 379 -6.46 3.22 -17.75
N GLU A 380 -5.72 2.88 -16.69
CA GLU A 380 -4.64 1.91 -16.72
C GLU A 380 -5.13 0.48 -16.99
N ILE A 381 -6.19 0.03 -16.30
CA ILE A 381 -6.80 -1.29 -16.53
C ILE A 381 -7.33 -1.37 -17.96
N ASN A 382 -7.99 -0.32 -18.45
CA ASN A 382 -8.51 -0.28 -19.82
C ASN A 382 -7.39 -0.34 -20.87
N TYR A 383 -6.29 0.37 -20.65
CA TYR A 383 -5.11 0.33 -21.51
C TYR A 383 -4.46 -1.06 -21.51
N CYS A 384 -4.28 -1.65 -20.32
CA CYS A 384 -3.58 -2.93 -20.15
C CYS A 384 -4.37 -4.14 -20.68
N LEU A 385 -5.69 -4.19 -20.42
CA LEU A 385 -6.51 -5.35 -20.75
C LEU A 385 -7.23 -5.22 -22.11
N GLY A 386 -7.16 -4.04 -22.75
CA GLY A 386 -7.66 -3.83 -24.10
C GLY A 386 -9.10 -4.33 -24.26
N ASN A 387 -9.35 -5.21 -25.23
CA ASN A 387 -10.68 -5.72 -25.57
C ASN A 387 -11.08 -7.02 -24.86
N LYS A 388 -10.38 -7.43 -23.79
CA LYS A 388 -10.77 -8.61 -23.02
C LYS A 388 -12.15 -8.44 -22.38
N SER A 389 -12.87 -9.55 -22.25
CA SER A 389 -14.10 -9.60 -21.47
C SER A 389 -13.76 -9.43 -19.99
N LEU A 390 -14.39 -8.45 -19.33
CA LEU A 390 -14.13 -8.13 -17.94
C LEU A 390 -15.28 -7.34 -17.31
N VAL A 391 -15.45 -7.52 -16.01
CA VAL A 391 -16.32 -6.73 -15.14
C VAL A 391 -15.44 -6.02 -14.14
N ILE A 392 -15.41 -4.69 -14.18
CA ILE A 392 -14.66 -3.87 -13.23
C ILE A 392 -15.66 -3.18 -12.31
N SER A 393 -15.46 -3.37 -11.00
CA SER A 393 -16.15 -2.63 -9.93
C SER A 393 -15.14 -1.73 -9.23
N LEU A 394 -15.31 -0.41 -9.33
CA LEU A 394 -14.43 0.60 -8.72
C LEU A 394 -15.17 1.36 -7.63
N THR A 395 -14.45 1.67 -6.56
CA THR A 395 -14.88 2.63 -5.55
C THR A 395 -13.69 3.42 -5.02
N ASN A 396 -13.95 4.48 -4.24
CA ASN A 396 -12.90 5.18 -3.52
C ASN A 396 -13.36 5.61 -2.12
N LEU A 397 -12.45 5.48 -1.15
CA LEU A 397 -12.78 5.71 0.26
C LEU A 397 -13.19 7.15 0.54
N ALA A 398 -12.51 8.14 -0.06
CA ALA A 398 -12.85 9.55 0.13
C ALA A 398 -14.32 9.85 -0.20
N ASP A 399 -14.82 9.36 -1.34
CA ASP A 399 -16.22 9.55 -1.72
C ASP A 399 -17.18 8.75 -0.82
N ILE A 400 -16.87 7.48 -0.51
CA ILE A 400 -17.70 6.63 0.35
C ILE A 400 -17.87 7.22 1.76
N GLN A 401 -16.78 7.72 2.35
CA GLN A 401 -16.76 8.32 3.69
C GLN A 401 -17.60 9.60 3.76
N THR A 402 -17.77 10.31 2.64
CA THR A 402 -18.70 11.45 2.54
C THR A 402 -20.16 11.04 2.32
N GLY A 403 -20.47 9.74 2.35
CA GLY A 403 -21.82 9.22 2.18
C GLY A 403 -22.23 9.00 0.72
N LYS A 404 -21.33 9.15 -0.26
CA LYS A 404 -21.67 8.81 -1.64
C LYS A 404 -21.81 7.31 -1.79
N ARG A 405 -22.74 6.90 -2.65
CA ARG A 405 -23.03 5.51 -2.98
C ARG A 405 -23.22 5.39 -4.49
N GLY A 406 -22.97 4.21 -5.01
CA GLY A 406 -23.17 3.86 -6.41
C GLY A 406 -24.62 3.55 -6.71
N ASP A 407 -24.87 3.04 -7.92
CA ASP A 407 -26.21 2.68 -8.35
C ASP A 407 -26.83 1.60 -7.43
N GLY A 408 -28.11 1.77 -7.08
CA GLY A 408 -28.80 0.92 -6.12
C GLY A 408 -28.23 0.96 -4.70
N ASP A 409 -27.68 2.11 -4.28
CA ASP A 409 -27.08 2.34 -2.95
C ASP A 409 -25.86 1.45 -2.65
N ARG A 410 -25.19 0.97 -3.70
CA ARG A 410 -24.07 0.03 -3.58
C ARG A 410 -22.78 0.73 -3.21
N ILE A 411 -21.85 -0.03 -2.63
CA ILE A 411 -20.51 0.47 -2.31
C ILE A 411 -19.62 0.70 -3.54
N TRP A 412 -19.95 0.05 -4.66
CA TRP A 412 -19.24 0.19 -5.93
C TRP A 412 -19.78 1.40 -6.70
N LEU A 413 -18.98 2.47 -6.76
CA LEU A 413 -19.36 3.73 -7.41
C LEU A 413 -19.44 3.61 -8.93
N GLU A 414 -18.60 2.76 -9.53
CA GLU A 414 -18.62 2.47 -10.96
C GLU A 414 -18.57 0.96 -11.19
N ILE A 415 -19.52 0.43 -11.96
CA ILE A 415 -19.49 -0.95 -12.45
C ILE A 415 -19.49 -0.91 -13.98
N LYS A 416 -18.43 -1.42 -14.60
CA LYS A 416 -18.30 -1.52 -16.05
C LYS A 416 -18.24 -2.98 -16.48
N LYS A 417 -19.15 -3.36 -17.37
CA LYS A 417 -19.12 -4.65 -18.06
C LYS A 417 -18.61 -4.42 -19.47
N LYS A 418 -17.50 -5.06 -19.81
CA LYS A 418 -16.98 -5.11 -21.17
C LYS A 418 -17.13 -6.55 -21.64
N SER A 419 -17.95 -6.76 -22.66
CA SER A 419 -18.13 -8.05 -23.32
C SER A 419 -17.49 -7.98 -24.70
N ILE A 420 -16.90 -9.09 -25.15
CA ILE A 420 -16.46 -9.25 -26.53
C ILE A 420 -17.75 -9.46 -27.35
N ASN A 421 -18.07 -8.51 -28.23
CA ASN A 421 -19.08 -8.72 -29.27
C ASN A 421 -18.51 -9.55 -30.41
#